data_AF-A0A1J5PZZ1-F1
#
_entry.id   AF-A0A1J5PZZ1-F1
#
_cell.length_a   1.000
_cell.length_b   1.000
_cell.length_c   1.000
_cell.angle_alpha   90.00
_cell.angle_beta   90.00
_cell.angle_gamma   90.00
#
_symmetry.space_group_name_H-M   'P 1'
#
loop_
_entity.id
_entity.type
_entity.pdbx_description
1 polymer ?
#
loop_
_entity_poly.entity_id
_entity_poly.type
_entity_poly.pdbx_seq_one_letter_code
_entity_poly.pdbx_strand_id
1 'polypeptide(L)' 'MQPKVLYQFADPKLEARSAGQKIMIRMGADNAAKVKAKLAEIRQELMARTAKQ' A
#
# COMPACT_ATOMS: atom_id res chain seq x y z
N MET A 1 -1.66 -18.05 -29.26
CA MET A 1 -1.52 -17.17 -28.08
C MET A 1 -2.90 -16.98 -27.46
N GLN A 2 -3.14 -17.44 -26.24
CA GLN A 2 -4.42 -17.19 -25.56
C GLN A 2 -4.34 -15.83 -24.86
N PRO A 3 -5.26 -14.87 -25.12
CA PRO A 3 -5.26 -13.61 -24.41
C PRO A 3 -5.59 -13.85 -22.95
N LYS A 4 -4.69 -13.47 -22.04
CA LYS A 4 -5.00 -13.38 -20.61
C LYS A 4 -6.06 -12.30 -20.44
N VAL A 5 -7.31 -12.71 -20.22
CA VAL A 5 -8.37 -11.77 -19.82
C VAL A 5 -8.04 -11.33 -18.40
N LEU A 6 -7.47 -10.14 -18.26
CA LEU A 6 -7.29 -9.51 -16.97
C LEU A 6 -8.62 -8.86 -16.58
N TYR A 7 -9.19 -9.25 -15.45
CA TYR A 7 -10.35 -8.58 -14.88
C TYR A 7 -9.97 -7.15 -14.54
N GLN A 8 -10.74 -6.20 -15.06
CA GLN A 8 -10.61 -4.78 -14.76
C GLN A 8 -11.46 -4.45 -13.54
N PHE A 9 -11.01 -3.50 -12.72
CA PHE A 9 -11.86 -2.99 -11.65
C PHE A 9 -13.01 -2.18 -12.25
N ALA A 10 -14.19 -2.28 -11.64
CA ALA A 10 -15.34 -1.45 -12.03
C ALA A 10 -15.10 0.05 -11.82
N ASP A 11 -14.26 0.41 -10.84
CA ASP A 11 -13.84 1.80 -10.58
C ASP A 11 -12.41 2.04 -11.09
N PRO A 12 -12.23 2.84 -12.16
CA PRO A 12 -10.92 3.20 -12.69
C PRO A 12 -10.04 3.93 -11.69
N LYS A 13 -10.64 4.70 -10.76
CA LYS A 13 -9.88 5.40 -9.71
C LYS A 13 -9.28 4.41 -8.74
N LEU A 14 -10.01 3.35 -8.40
CA LEU A 14 -9.49 2.27 -7.55
C LEU A 14 -8.40 1.47 -8.27
N GLU A 15 -8.56 1.21 -9.57
CA GLU A 15 -7.57 0.50 -10.37
C GLU A 15 -6.21 1.23 -10.37
N ALA A 16 -6.25 2.55 -10.60
CA ALA A 16 -5.09 3.43 -10.68
C ALA A 16 -4.37 3.65 -9.33
N ARG A 17 -4.98 3.25 -8.20
CA ARG A 17 -4.31 3.34 -6.88
C ARG A 17 -3.13 2.38 -6.79
N SER A 18 -2.13 2.78 -6.00
CA SER A 18 -1.00 1.90 -5.70
C SER A 18 -1.47 0.61 -5.02
N ALA A 19 -0.68 -0.46 -5.14
CA ALA A 19 -0.97 -1.72 -4.46
C ALA A 19 -1.19 -1.51 -2.95
N GLY A 20 -0.34 -0.68 -2.31
CA GLY A 20 -0.47 -0.32 -0.91
C GLY A 20 -1.78 0.39 -0.58
N GLN A 21 -2.22 1.35 -1.41
CA GLN A 21 -3.50 2.03 -1.22
C GLN A 21 -4.69 1.07 -1.34
N LYS A 22 -4.67 0.16 -2.33
CA LYS A 22 -5.70 -0.88 -2.47
C LYS A 22 -5.72 -1.82 -1.25
N ILE A 23 -4.55 -2.18 -0.71
CA ILE A 23 -4.44 -3.00 0.51
C ILE A 23 -5.04 -2.25 1.72
N MET A 24 -4.72 -0.97 1.90
CA MET A 24 -5.27 -0.13 2.96
C MET A 24 -6.80 -0.02 2.90
N ILE A 25 -7.37 0.11 1.70
CA ILE A 25 -8.83 0.12 1.51
C ILE A 25 -9.44 -1.22 1.94
N ARG A 26 -8.85 -2.35 1.52
CA ARG A 26 -9.39 -3.69 1.84
C ARG A 26 -9.40 -4.03 3.33
N MET A 27 -8.44 -3.53 4.10
CA MET A 27 -8.35 -3.82 5.54
C MET A 27 -9.26 -2.93 6.42
N GLY A 28 -9.83 -1.86 5.86
CA GLY A 28 -10.67 -0.90 6.59
C GLY A 28 -9.87 0.20 7.31
N ALA A 29 -10.57 1.27 7.71
CA ALA A 29 -9.96 2.50 8.24
C ALA A 29 -9.13 2.28 9.51
N ASP A 30 -9.64 1.50 10.46
CA ASP A 30 -8.97 1.24 11.74
C ASP A 30 -7.64 0.50 11.56
N ASN A 31 -7.64 -0.54 10.72
CA ASN A 31 -6.42 -1.29 10.42
C ASN A 31 -5.45 -0.45 9.58
N ALA A 32 -5.97 0.34 8.63
CA ALA A 32 -5.14 1.23 7.85
C ALA A 32 -4.42 2.26 8.73
N ALA A 33 -5.08 2.79 9.77
CA ALA A 33 -4.45 3.69 10.73
C ALA A 33 -3.31 3.01 11.49
N LYS A 34 -3.55 1.80 12.01
CA LYS A 34 -2.53 1.00 12.72
C LYS A 34 -1.32 0.68 11.84
N VAL A 35 -1.55 0.23 10.61
CA VAL A 35 -0.47 -0.11 9.67
C VAL A 35 0.32 1.14 9.25
N LYS A 36 -0.35 2.27 8.99
CA LYS A 36 0.33 3.53 8.67
C LYS A 36 1.24 4.00 9.81
N ALA A 37 0.77 3.91 11.06
CA ALA A 37 1.58 4.25 12.23
C ALA A 37 2.84 3.38 12.27
N LYS A 38 2.70 2.07 12.09
CA LYS A 38 3.86 1.17 12.11
C LYS A 38 4.84 1.40 10.95
N LEU A 39 4.33 1.68 9.75
CA LEU A 39 5.18 2.03 8.60
C LEU A 39 5.96 3.33 8.84
N ALA A 40 5.36 4.31 9.53
CA ALA A 40 6.06 5.53 9.90
C ALA A 40 7.21 5.25 10.88
N GLU A 41 6.98 4.42 11.91
CA GLU A 41 8.04 3.98 12.84
C GLU A 41 9.20 3.31 12.08
N ILE A 42 8.90 2.34 11.22
CA ILE A 42 9.92 1.62 10.43
C ILE A 42 10.71 2.61 9.56
N ARG A 43 10.03 3.58 8.93
CA ARG A 43 10.70 4.60 8.13
C ARG A 43 11.69 5.42 8.97
N GLN A 44 11.29 5.84 10.18
CA GLN A 44 12.18 6.59 11.07
C GLN A 44 13.39 5.75 11.48
N GLU A 45 13.19 4.48 11.84
CA GLU A 45 14.29 3.58 12.17
C GLU A 45 15.26 3.39 11.00
N LEU A 46 14.74 3.23 9.78
CA LEU A 46 15.58 3.10 8.58
C LEU A 46 16.40 4.37 8.33
N MET A 47 15.77 5.55 8.43
CA MET A 47 16.46 6.83 8.27
C MET A 47 17.53 7.06 9.35
N ALA A 48 17.24 6.71 10.60
CA ALA A 48 18.20 6.80 11.70
C ALA A 48 19.39 5.85 11.52
N ARG A 49 19.19 4.66 10.94
CA ARG A 49 20.28 3.72 10.61
C ARG A 49 21.15 4.25 9.49
N THR A 50 20.55 4.78 8.42
CA THR A 50 21.32 5.35 7.29
C THR A 50 22.12 6.58 7.68
N ALA A 51 21.66 7.39 8.65
CA ALA A 51 22.39 8.56 9.12
C ALA A 51 23.56 8.23 10.07
N LYS A 52 23.62 7.00 10.59
CA LYS A 52 24.72 6.51 11.45
C LYS A 52 25.82 5.78 10.68
N GLN A 53 25.58 5.45 9.41
CA GLN A 53 26.57 4.90 8.49
C GLN A 53 27.28 6.04 7.77
#